data_AF-A0A6I3C0L6-F1
#
_entry.id   AF-A0A6I3C0L6-F1
#
_cell.length_a   1.000
_cell.length_b   1.000
_cell.length_c   1.000
_cell.angle_alpha   90.00
_cell.angle_beta   90.00
_cell.angle_gamma   90.00
#
_symmetry.space_group_name_H-M   'P 1'
#
loop_
_entity.id
_entity.type
_entity.pdbx_description
1 polymer ?
#
loop_
_entity_poly.entity_id
_entity_poly.type
_entity_poly.pdbx_seq_one_letter_code
_entity_poly.pdbx_strand_id
1 'polypeptide(L)'
;MTPETEGPVGFTELGLRPELLRVLSELGYEEPTPIQRESIPPLLNGRDLLGQAATGTGKTAAFALPLLQRLTRAERGTGPTALVLVPTRELAMQVSEAVHKYGRDLGARVVPIYGGQPIGRQLQALARGVDIVVATPGRAIDHIRRGTLALDTVEAVVLDEADEMFDMGFAEDIELILEATPSTRQTVLFSATMPSRVSAVAKRHLRDPIRIHIKAMHLAAGESPLVQQRAYIVPRAYKAAALGRILDVESPTAAIVFCRTRTEVDQLTETLNGRGYRAEALHGGMNQEQRDRVMTRVRSTTTELLVATDVAARGLDIDHLSHVVNYDVPSAPDSYVHRIGRVGRAGREGVAITLAEPREHRLLQNIERITNQRISIEKVPTVADLHARRMELTRATLRESIIGGDLERYRAIVESLSDEFDLVQVALAAIKLAHEADGAVEEDQNEIPDAAPRPSRDDGPRPRAGRREERQGRAPAGGTTRIYIGAGRSVGIRPQDLVGAIANEAGVNGRQIGAIEIAERFSLVEVPEESADHVIRSLKGTTIKGKKPTVRRERF
;
A
#
# COMPACT_ATOMS: atom_id res chain seq x y z
N MET A 1 25.85 30.27 -11.74
CA MET A 1 26.76 29.28 -11.10
C MET A 1 27.25 29.86 -9.80
N THR A 2 26.51 29.64 -8.72
CA THR A 2 27.04 29.74 -7.36
C THR A 2 27.78 28.44 -7.06
N PRO A 3 28.96 28.48 -6.44
CA PRO A 3 29.73 27.27 -6.18
C PRO A 3 28.96 26.42 -5.17
N GLU A 4 28.64 25.18 -5.54
CA GLU A 4 28.26 24.15 -4.59
C GLU A 4 29.50 23.87 -3.75
N THR A 5 29.47 24.29 -2.48
CA THR A 5 30.51 23.98 -1.52
C THR A 5 30.46 22.48 -1.26
N GLU A 6 31.44 21.73 -1.80
CA GLU A 6 31.70 20.34 -1.48
C GLU A 6 31.95 20.22 0.04
N GLY A 7 30.89 19.87 0.77
CA GLY A 7 30.96 19.53 2.19
C GLY A 7 31.67 18.19 2.40
N PRO A 8 32.01 17.86 3.66
CA PRO A 8 32.92 16.77 4.01
C PRO A 8 32.55 15.43 3.35
N VAL A 9 33.55 14.76 2.75
CA VAL A 9 33.38 13.64 1.81
C VAL A 9 33.17 12.30 2.54
N GLY A 10 33.63 12.16 3.79
CA GLY A 10 33.56 10.91 4.55
C GLY A 10 33.14 11.07 6.02
N PHE A 11 32.75 9.96 6.65
CA PHE A 11 32.37 9.92 8.08
C PHE A 11 33.48 10.43 9.02
N THR A 12 34.75 10.29 8.63
CA THR A 12 35.93 10.77 9.36
C THR A 12 35.92 12.28 9.59
N GLU A 13 35.28 13.04 8.71
CA GLU A 13 35.24 14.49 8.76
C GLU A 13 34.05 15.02 9.59
N LEU A 14 33.19 14.12 10.08
CA LEU A 14 32.02 14.47 10.90
C LEU A 14 32.34 14.59 12.40
N GLY A 15 33.60 14.41 12.81
CA GLY A 15 34.03 14.57 14.21
C GLY A 15 33.66 13.41 15.14
N LEU A 16 33.41 12.21 14.58
CA LEU A 16 33.11 11.01 15.35
C LEU A 16 34.38 10.39 15.96
N ARG A 17 34.24 9.73 17.12
CA ARG A 17 35.38 9.04 17.74
C ARG A 17 35.86 7.86 16.89
N PRO A 18 37.16 7.49 16.98
CA PRO A 18 37.73 6.38 16.22
C PRO A 18 37.00 5.04 16.41
N GLU A 19 36.44 4.76 17.59
CA GLU A 19 35.72 3.50 17.83
C GLU A 19 34.42 3.43 17.01
N LEU A 20 33.70 4.55 16.86
CA LEU A 20 32.49 4.62 16.04
C LEU A 20 32.83 4.51 14.55
N LEU A 21 33.89 5.20 14.12
CA LEU A 21 34.35 5.15 12.72
C LEU A 21 34.76 3.74 12.30
N ARG A 22 35.46 3.00 13.17
CA ARG A 22 35.81 1.60 12.92
C ARG A 22 34.57 0.73 12.73
N VAL A 23 33.61 0.83 13.64
CA VAL A 23 32.36 0.04 13.57
C VAL A 23 31.57 0.38 12.30
N LEU A 24 31.51 1.66 11.92
CA LEU A 24 30.85 2.08 10.68
C LEU A 24 31.50 1.44 9.45
N SER A 25 32.83 1.47 9.36
CA SER A 25 33.58 0.84 8.26
C SER A 25 33.32 -0.67 8.19
N GLU A 26 33.32 -1.37 9.32
CA GLU A 26 33.01 -2.81 9.36
C GLU A 26 31.57 -3.15 8.97
N LEU A 27 30.63 -2.24 9.23
CA LEU A 27 29.23 -2.36 8.83
C LEU A 27 28.99 -1.95 7.36
N GLY A 28 30.04 -1.54 6.63
CA GLY A 28 29.96 -1.17 5.23
C GLY A 28 29.45 0.27 4.98
N TYR A 29 29.55 1.16 5.96
CA TYR A 29 29.27 2.58 5.75
C TYR A 29 30.46 3.25 5.07
N GLU A 30 30.27 3.62 3.80
CA GLU A 30 31.29 4.31 2.99
C GLU A 30 31.14 5.83 3.12
N GLU A 31 30.05 6.39 2.60
CA GLU A 31 29.79 7.83 2.58
C GLU A 31 28.55 8.21 3.42
N PRO A 32 28.58 9.35 4.13
CA PRO A 32 27.44 9.83 4.87
C PRO A 32 26.36 10.36 3.91
N THR A 33 25.12 9.92 4.13
CA THR A 33 23.95 10.42 3.40
C THR A 33 23.71 11.91 3.68
N PRO A 34 22.96 12.65 2.85
CA PRO A 34 22.71 14.07 3.06
C PRO A 34 22.16 14.38 4.46
N ILE A 35 21.19 13.59 4.95
CA ILE A 35 20.65 13.78 6.29
C ILE A 35 21.71 13.54 7.37
N GLN A 36 22.62 12.57 7.21
CA GLN A 36 23.70 12.30 8.16
C GLN A 36 24.72 13.43 8.17
N ARG A 37 25.14 13.89 6.99
CA ARG A 37 26.12 14.97 6.82
C ARG A 37 25.65 16.29 7.43
N GLU A 38 24.38 16.63 7.23
CA GLU A 38 23.81 17.88 7.74
C GLU A 38 23.46 17.82 9.23
N SER A 39 23.09 16.64 9.76
CA SER A 39 22.60 16.53 11.14
C SER A 39 23.65 16.12 12.17
N ILE A 40 24.64 15.29 11.82
CA ILE A 40 25.61 14.79 12.80
C ILE A 40 26.41 15.94 13.44
N PRO A 41 27.01 16.89 12.69
CA PRO A 41 27.78 17.98 13.29
C PRO A 41 26.99 18.87 14.27
N PRO A 42 25.79 19.40 13.96
CA PRO A 42 25.03 20.19 14.93
C PRO A 42 24.58 19.36 16.14
N LEU A 43 24.26 18.08 15.95
CA LEU A 43 23.89 17.20 17.07
C LEU A 43 25.06 16.96 18.03
N LEU A 44 26.27 16.78 17.51
CA LEU A 44 27.50 16.67 18.32
C LEU A 44 27.77 17.93 19.14
N ASN A 45 27.39 19.10 18.61
CA ASN A 45 27.47 20.38 19.31
C ASN A 45 26.34 20.61 20.33
N GLY A 46 25.47 19.62 20.57
CA GLY A 46 24.38 19.71 21.53
C GLY A 46 23.20 20.58 21.08
N ARG A 47 23.10 20.94 19.80
CA ARG A 47 21.98 21.73 19.26
C ARG A 47 20.73 20.86 19.10
N ASP A 48 19.56 21.44 19.37
CA ASP A 48 18.29 20.85 18.99
C ASP A 48 18.16 20.80 17.46
N LEU A 49 17.40 19.82 16.97
CA LEU A 49 17.29 19.58 15.55
C LEU A 49 15.87 19.16 15.14
N LEU A 50 15.38 19.76 14.07
CA LEU A 50 14.17 19.38 13.37
C LEU A 50 14.55 18.89 11.97
N GLY A 51 14.57 17.57 11.79
CA GLY A 51 14.94 16.91 10.54
C GLY A 51 13.70 16.43 9.79
N GLN A 52 13.43 17.01 8.62
CA GLN A 52 12.41 16.53 7.71
C GLN A 52 13.04 15.72 6.58
N ALA A 53 12.85 14.40 6.62
CA ALA A 53 13.38 13.47 5.61
C ALA A 53 12.57 12.17 5.56
N ALA A 54 12.48 11.58 4.36
CA ALA A 54 11.81 10.30 4.12
C ALA A 54 12.47 9.13 4.89
N THR A 55 11.75 8.01 5.01
CA THR A 55 12.29 6.76 5.55
C THR A 55 13.41 6.22 4.67
N GLY A 56 14.33 5.43 5.23
CA GLY A 56 15.45 4.86 4.47
C GLY A 56 16.58 5.85 4.10
N THR A 57 16.50 7.12 4.49
CA THR A 57 17.55 8.12 4.22
C THR A 57 18.76 8.03 5.15
N GLY A 58 18.75 7.11 6.12
CA GLY A 58 19.83 6.94 7.09
C GLY A 58 19.66 7.72 8.40
N LYS A 59 18.43 8.16 8.73
CA LYS A 59 18.07 8.91 9.97
C LYS A 59 18.51 8.21 11.26
N THR A 60 18.45 6.88 11.31
CA THR A 60 18.83 6.13 12.52
C THR A 60 20.30 6.34 12.88
N ALA A 61 21.22 6.24 11.91
CA ALA A 61 22.63 6.53 12.16
C ALA A 61 22.86 8.02 12.47
N ALA A 62 22.09 8.91 11.83
CA ALA A 62 22.19 10.35 12.01
C ALA A 62 21.97 10.80 13.48
N PHE A 63 21.02 10.20 14.22
CA PHE A 63 20.88 10.48 15.65
C PHE A 63 21.65 9.51 16.55
N ALA A 64 21.79 8.23 16.18
CA ALA A 64 22.42 7.24 17.05
C ALA A 64 23.90 7.53 17.28
N LEU A 65 24.63 7.97 16.25
CA LEU A 65 26.07 8.24 16.35
C LEU A 65 26.37 9.40 17.32
N PRO A 66 25.69 10.57 17.25
CA PRO A 66 25.83 11.62 18.26
C PRO A 66 25.46 11.17 19.68
N LEU A 67 24.40 10.37 19.85
CA LEU A 67 24.03 9.84 21.18
C LEU A 67 25.13 8.95 21.75
N LEU A 68 25.69 8.06 20.94
CA LEU A 68 26.78 7.16 21.34
C LEU A 68 28.11 7.87 21.56
N GLN A 69 28.40 8.94 20.81
CA GLN A 69 29.59 9.77 21.00
C GLN A 69 29.66 10.32 22.43
N ARG A 70 28.51 10.76 22.96
CA ARG A 70 28.39 11.34 24.30
C ARG A 70 28.57 10.32 25.42
N LEU A 71 28.48 9.02 25.13
CA LEU A 71 28.71 7.99 26.14
C LEU A 71 30.19 7.93 26.54
N THR A 72 30.48 8.34 27.76
CA THR A 72 31.77 8.20 28.44
C THR A 72 31.71 7.00 29.40
N ARG A 73 32.76 6.19 29.46
CA ARG A 73 32.79 4.99 30.35
C ARG A 73 32.88 5.36 31.84
N ALA A 74 33.45 6.52 32.16
CA ALA A 74 33.71 6.95 33.54
C ALA A 74 32.47 7.49 34.27
N GLU A 75 31.44 7.95 33.56
CA GLU A 75 30.27 8.63 34.12
C GLU A 75 28.99 7.77 34.05
N ARG A 76 29.13 6.45 33.93
CA ARG A 76 27.99 5.55 33.75
C ARG A 76 27.18 5.40 35.03
N GLY A 77 26.07 6.12 35.08
CA GLY A 77 25.00 5.91 36.05
C GLY A 77 24.20 4.62 35.80
N THR A 78 23.21 4.41 36.66
CA THR A 78 22.19 3.35 36.51
C THR A 78 21.00 3.80 35.65
N GLY A 79 20.76 5.10 35.53
CA GLY A 79 19.68 5.67 34.72
C GLY A 79 20.08 5.98 33.27
N PRO A 80 19.12 6.04 32.34
CA PRO A 80 19.38 6.37 30.95
C PRO A 80 19.86 7.81 30.78
N THR A 81 20.80 8.02 29.86
CA THR A 81 21.26 9.34 29.43
C THR A 81 20.56 9.80 28.14
N ALA A 82 20.00 8.87 27.37
CA ALA A 82 19.21 9.18 26.18
C ALA A 82 17.91 8.36 26.11
N LEU A 83 16.87 8.99 25.56
CA LEU A 83 15.57 8.38 25.27
C LEU A 83 15.23 8.59 23.79
N VAL A 84 14.94 7.50 23.08
CA VAL A 84 14.46 7.53 21.70
C VAL A 84 13.01 7.05 21.68
N LEU A 85 12.09 7.90 21.28
CA LEU A 85 10.68 7.58 21.09
C LEU A 85 10.41 7.21 19.63
N VAL A 86 9.72 6.10 19.44
CA VAL A 86 9.37 5.54 18.12
C VAL A 86 7.91 5.06 18.12
N PRO A 87 7.21 5.08 16.97
CA PRO A 87 5.79 4.70 16.88
C PRO A 87 5.49 3.24 17.12
N THR A 88 6.37 2.33 16.72
CA THR A 88 6.08 0.90 16.73
C THR A 88 7.13 0.10 17.48
N ARG A 89 6.72 -1.09 17.93
CA ARG A 89 7.63 -2.06 18.54
C ARG A 89 8.72 -2.48 17.56
N GLU A 90 8.35 -2.74 16.32
CA GLU A 90 9.24 -3.22 15.29
C GLU A 90 10.37 -2.22 15.05
N LEU A 91 10.03 -0.93 14.97
CA LEU A 91 11.00 0.15 14.89
C LEU A 91 11.83 0.28 16.18
N ALA A 92 11.24 0.10 17.36
CA ALA A 92 11.98 0.11 18.62
C ALA A 92 13.05 -0.98 18.66
N MET A 93 12.75 -2.18 18.16
CA MET A 93 13.70 -3.27 18.05
C MET A 93 14.81 -2.95 17.04
N GLN A 94 14.46 -2.46 15.85
CA GLN A 94 15.43 -2.09 14.81
C GLN A 94 16.38 -0.99 15.25
N VAL A 95 15.84 0.09 15.82
CA VAL A 95 16.64 1.20 16.33
C VAL A 95 17.53 0.71 17.47
N SER A 96 17.01 -0.11 18.39
CA SER A 96 17.83 -0.68 19.48
C SER A 96 18.96 -1.55 18.94
N GLU A 97 18.69 -2.40 17.95
CA GLU A 97 19.70 -3.25 17.32
C GLU A 97 20.77 -2.41 16.60
N ALA A 98 20.36 -1.38 15.85
CA ALA A 98 21.28 -0.47 15.18
C ALA A 98 22.17 0.29 16.19
N VAL A 99 21.57 0.88 17.23
CA VAL A 99 22.32 1.59 18.29
C VAL A 99 23.26 0.63 19.02
N HIS A 100 22.84 -0.62 19.28
CA HIS A 100 23.69 -1.64 19.88
C HIS A 100 24.88 -2.01 18.98
N LYS A 101 24.65 -2.20 17.67
CA LYS A 101 25.70 -2.47 16.68
C LYS A 101 26.73 -1.34 16.63
N TYR A 102 26.28 -0.10 16.47
CA TYR A 102 27.15 1.08 16.45
C TYR A 102 27.93 1.26 17.77
N GLY A 103 27.26 1.00 18.90
CA GLY A 103 27.81 1.20 20.24
C GLY A 103 28.59 0.02 20.83
N ARG A 104 28.81 -1.06 20.07
CA ARG A 104 29.34 -2.33 20.64
C ARG A 104 30.72 -2.14 21.28
N ASP A 105 31.63 -1.42 20.62
CA ASP A 105 33.00 -1.20 21.09
C ASP A 105 33.04 -0.23 22.29
N LEU A 106 31.97 0.56 22.44
CA LEU A 106 31.77 1.44 23.58
C LEU A 106 31.21 0.67 24.78
N GLY A 107 30.62 -0.50 24.56
CA GLY A 107 29.88 -1.25 25.55
C GLY A 107 28.57 -0.55 25.93
N ALA A 108 27.88 0.05 24.96
CA ALA A 108 26.62 0.74 25.17
C ALA A 108 25.50 -0.24 25.59
N ARG A 109 24.79 0.08 26.68
CA ARG A 109 23.65 -0.69 27.18
C ARG A 109 22.38 -0.07 26.63
N VAL A 110 21.74 -0.75 25.69
CA VAL A 110 20.53 -0.29 25.01
C VAL A 110 19.38 -1.23 25.36
N VAL A 111 18.23 -0.67 25.73
CA VAL A 111 17.03 -1.47 26.06
C VAL A 111 15.83 -0.99 25.24
N PRO A 112 15.19 -1.88 24.45
CA PRO A 112 13.90 -1.59 23.85
C PRO A 112 12.76 -1.74 24.87
N ILE A 113 11.85 -0.76 24.89
CA ILE A 113 10.69 -0.69 25.78
C ILE A 113 9.40 -0.54 24.96
N TYR A 114 8.60 -1.60 24.89
CA TYR A 114 7.38 -1.60 24.08
C TYR A 114 6.24 -2.47 24.64
N GLY A 115 5.03 -2.26 24.12
CA GLY A 115 3.84 -3.03 24.46
C GLY A 115 3.83 -4.47 23.90
N GLY A 116 2.86 -5.29 24.30
CA GLY A 116 2.67 -6.64 23.75
C GLY A 116 3.63 -7.73 24.25
N GLN A 117 4.62 -7.40 25.08
CA GLN A 117 5.43 -8.36 25.84
C GLN A 117 5.20 -8.21 27.36
N PRO A 118 5.38 -9.29 28.14
CA PRO A 118 5.39 -9.22 29.59
C PRO A 118 6.43 -8.21 30.09
N ILE A 119 6.01 -7.29 30.97
CA ILE A 119 6.84 -6.18 31.46
C ILE A 119 8.07 -6.65 32.26
N GLY A 120 8.02 -7.86 32.84
CA GLY A 120 9.06 -8.39 33.73
C GLY A 120 10.47 -8.39 33.13
N ARG A 121 10.61 -8.69 31.83
CA ARG A 121 11.92 -8.64 31.14
C ARG A 121 12.45 -7.20 31.05
N GLN A 122 11.57 -6.24 30.78
CA GLN A 122 11.91 -4.82 30.70
C GLN A 122 12.32 -4.27 32.08
N LEU A 123 11.62 -4.70 33.14
CA LEU A 123 12.00 -4.37 34.53
C LEU A 123 13.39 -4.89 34.89
N GLN A 124 13.69 -6.14 34.57
CA GLN A 124 15.01 -6.73 34.82
C GLN A 124 16.12 -6.03 34.03
N ALA A 125 15.85 -5.65 32.77
CA ALA A 125 16.81 -4.93 31.95
C ALA A 125 17.11 -3.53 32.50
N LEU A 126 16.08 -2.77 32.88
CA LEU A 126 16.22 -1.45 33.50
C LEU A 126 16.96 -1.51 34.84
N ALA A 127 16.68 -2.52 35.67
CA ALA A 127 17.33 -2.69 36.97
C ALA A 127 18.85 -2.97 36.87
N ARG A 128 19.34 -3.53 35.76
CA ARG A 128 20.78 -3.74 35.51
C ARG A 128 21.53 -2.44 35.14
N GLY A 129 20.79 -1.37 34.90
CA GLY A 129 21.30 -0.10 34.40
C GLY A 129 21.36 -0.07 32.87
N VAL A 130 20.95 1.07 32.32
CA VAL A 130 20.80 1.30 30.88
C VAL A 130 21.40 2.65 30.53
N ASP A 131 22.01 2.77 29.34
CA ASP A 131 22.52 4.04 28.83
C ASP A 131 21.49 4.70 27.89
N ILE A 132 20.91 3.92 26.98
CA ILE A 132 19.94 4.40 25.99
C ILE A 132 18.67 3.56 26.05
N VAL A 133 17.53 4.22 26.21
CA VAL A 133 16.21 3.59 26.11
C VAL A 133 15.60 3.93 24.77
N VAL A 134 15.11 2.91 24.05
CA VAL A 134 14.32 3.09 22.83
C VAL A 134 12.91 2.60 23.10
N ALA A 135 11.91 3.46 23.03
CA ALA A 135 10.59 3.14 23.55
C ALA A 135 9.42 3.56 22.68
N THR A 136 8.35 2.77 22.71
CA THR A 136 7.02 3.23 22.25
C THR A 136 6.36 4.07 23.35
N PRO A 137 5.67 5.19 23.03
CA PRO A 137 5.15 6.13 24.02
C PRO A 137 4.30 5.48 25.13
N GLY A 138 3.30 4.68 24.77
CA GLY A 138 2.39 4.09 25.75
C GLY A 138 3.09 3.18 26.78
N ARG A 139 4.10 2.39 26.36
CA ARG A 139 4.87 1.56 27.31
C ARG A 139 5.86 2.39 28.13
N ALA A 140 6.46 3.44 27.55
CA ALA A 140 7.33 4.34 28.31
C ALA A 140 6.56 4.99 29.47
N ILE A 141 5.35 5.51 29.20
CA ILE A 141 4.46 6.06 30.24
C ILE A 141 4.12 5.05 31.33
N ASP A 142 3.83 3.79 30.97
CA ASP A 142 3.57 2.73 31.96
C ASP A 142 4.79 2.52 32.88
N HIS A 143 6.01 2.52 32.34
CA HIS A 143 7.23 2.41 33.16
C HIS A 143 7.49 3.65 34.03
N ILE A 144 7.26 4.85 33.51
CA ILE A 144 7.40 6.12 34.23
C ILE A 144 6.42 6.19 35.40
N ARG A 145 5.13 5.88 35.16
CA ARG A 145 4.10 5.86 36.20
C ARG A 145 4.38 4.86 37.32
N ARG A 146 5.06 3.75 37.01
CA ARG A 146 5.51 2.74 37.99
C ARG A 146 6.80 3.12 38.72
N GLY A 147 7.47 4.21 38.33
CA GLY A 147 8.78 4.59 38.87
C GLY A 147 9.93 3.65 38.46
N THR A 148 9.73 2.86 37.40
CA THR A 148 10.71 1.86 36.94
C THR A 148 11.62 2.37 35.83
N LEU A 149 11.22 3.46 35.17
CA LEU A 149 12.03 4.23 34.24
C LEU A 149 12.17 5.65 34.81
N ALA A 150 13.33 5.94 35.40
CA ALA A 150 13.70 7.28 35.84
C ALA A 150 14.29 8.06 34.65
N LEU A 151 13.82 9.28 34.44
CA LEU A 151 14.23 10.12 33.31
C LEU A 151 15.04 11.35 33.73
N ASP A 152 15.31 11.51 35.02
CA ASP A 152 15.99 12.69 35.59
C ASP A 152 17.41 12.89 35.06
N THR A 153 18.05 11.83 34.58
CA THR A 153 19.40 11.83 34.01
C THR A 153 19.43 11.95 32.49
N VAL A 154 18.27 12.08 31.83
CA VAL A 154 18.21 12.13 30.37
C VAL A 154 18.69 13.49 29.87
N GLU A 155 19.76 13.45 29.07
CA GLU A 155 20.37 14.63 28.46
C GLU A 155 19.96 14.82 27.00
N ALA A 156 19.40 13.78 26.36
CA ALA A 156 18.95 13.83 24.98
C ALA A 156 17.67 13.02 24.77
N VAL A 157 16.69 13.62 24.08
CA VAL A 157 15.47 12.95 23.64
C VAL A 157 15.36 13.04 22.12
N VAL A 158 15.09 11.90 21.48
CA VAL A 158 14.84 11.81 20.04
C VAL A 158 13.41 11.35 19.81
N LEU A 159 12.67 12.03 18.94
CA LEU A 159 11.39 11.58 18.40
C LEU A 159 11.62 11.17 16.94
N ASP A 160 11.59 9.88 16.66
CA ASP A 160 11.73 9.36 15.28
C ASP A 160 10.37 8.91 14.74
N GLU A 161 10.14 9.16 13.45
CA GLU A 161 8.82 9.04 12.80
C GLU A 161 7.72 9.75 13.63
N ALA A 162 7.97 11.02 13.98
CA ALA A 162 7.11 11.78 14.88
C ALA A 162 5.68 11.86 14.36
N ASP A 163 5.48 12.23 13.10
CA ASP A 163 4.17 12.25 12.42
C ASP A 163 3.37 10.96 12.62
N GLU A 164 4.01 9.80 12.47
CA GLU A 164 3.36 8.50 12.67
C GLU A 164 2.88 8.29 14.11
N MET A 165 3.66 8.76 15.10
CA MET A 165 3.22 8.70 16.50
C MET A 165 1.96 9.55 16.76
N PHE A 166 1.84 10.72 16.12
CA PHE A 166 0.64 11.55 16.24
C PHE A 166 -0.57 10.94 15.53
N ASP A 167 -0.36 10.32 14.38
CA ASP A 167 -1.42 9.61 13.64
C ASP A 167 -1.95 8.41 14.42
N MET A 168 -1.10 7.78 15.24
CA MET A 168 -1.49 6.70 16.16
C MET A 168 -2.15 7.20 17.45
N GLY A 169 -2.25 8.51 17.66
CA GLY A 169 -2.89 9.11 18.83
C GLY A 169 -1.99 9.23 20.06
N PHE A 170 -0.66 9.09 19.92
CA PHE A 170 0.28 9.18 21.06
C PHE A 170 0.63 10.62 21.47
N ALA A 171 -0.10 11.62 21.00
CA ALA A 171 0.22 13.03 21.24
C ALA A 171 0.31 13.36 22.75
N GLU A 172 -0.68 12.90 23.53
CA GLU A 172 -0.72 13.12 24.98
C GLU A 172 0.38 12.35 25.72
N ASP A 173 0.64 11.11 25.31
CA ASP A 173 1.70 10.29 25.90
C ASP A 173 3.09 10.90 25.66
N ILE A 174 3.35 11.40 24.45
CA ILE A 174 4.60 12.09 24.12
C ILE A 174 4.77 13.33 25.00
N GLU A 175 3.72 14.12 25.16
CA GLU A 175 3.77 15.34 25.97
C GLU A 175 4.15 15.04 27.41
N LEU A 176 3.49 14.03 28.02
CA LEU A 176 3.78 13.57 29.37
C LEU A 176 5.21 13.04 29.54
N ILE A 177 5.73 12.31 28.53
CA ILE A 177 7.12 11.82 28.56
C ILE A 177 8.10 13.01 28.51
N LEU A 178 7.87 13.97 27.62
CA LEU A 178 8.74 15.14 27.47
C LEU A 178 8.72 16.03 28.72
N GLU A 179 7.57 16.18 29.37
CA GLU A 179 7.45 16.89 30.65
C GLU A 179 8.15 16.17 31.81
N ALA A 180 8.26 14.83 31.76
CA ALA A 180 8.98 14.03 32.75
C ALA A 180 10.52 14.02 32.57
N THR A 181 11.04 14.65 31.51
CA THR A 181 12.49 14.74 31.24
C THR A 181 13.04 16.14 31.59
N PRO A 182 14.34 16.27 31.95
CA PRO A 182 14.95 17.55 32.28
C PRO A 182 14.74 18.60 31.20
N SER A 183 14.52 19.86 31.60
CA SER A 183 14.33 20.94 30.62
C SER A 183 15.63 21.30 29.89
N THR A 184 16.80 21.01 30.45
CA THR A 184 18.12 21.30 29.86
C THR A 184 18.58 20.30 28.79
N ARG A 185 17.78 19.28 28.50
CA ARG A 185 18.10 18.24 27.51
C ARG A 185 18.17 18.81 26.08
N GLN A 186 18.92 18.12 25.23
CA GLN A 186 18.85 18.25 23.78
C GLN A 186 17.61 17.52 23.25
N THR A 187 16.84 18.14 22.35
CA THR A 187 15.68 17.53 21.70
C THR A 187 15.87 17.45 20.20
N VAL A 188 15.66 16.26 19.64
CA VAL A 188 15.78 15.95 18.23
C VAL A 188 14.45 15.40 17.73
N LEU A 189 13.93 15.94 16.64
CA LEU A 189 12.68 15.49 16.03
C LEU A 189 12.91 15.17 14.56
N PHE A 190 12.70 13.91 14.20
CA PHE A 190 12.67 13.44 12.82
C PHE A 190 11.24 13.10 12.40
N SER A 191 10.84 13.61 11.24
CA SER A 191 9.50 13.40 10.68
C SER A 191 9.56 13.40 9.16
N ALA A 192 8.70 12.64 8.48
CA ALA A 192 8.61 12.75 7.02
C ALA A 192 7.76 13.98 6.63
N THR A 193 6.71 14.21 7.40
CA THR A 193 5.73 15.29 7.21
C THR A 193 5.68 16.21 8.41
N MET A 194 5.08 17.40 8.26
CA MET A 194 4.96 18.39 9.34
C MET A 194 3.51 18.85 9.54
N PRO A 195 2.59 17.95 9.94
CA PRO A 195 1.24 18.35 10.30
C PRO A 195 1.24 19.31 11.50
N SER A 196 0.11 20.01 11.71
CA SER A 196 -0.01 21.04 12.74
C SER A 196 0.33 20.54 14.16
N ARG A 197 -0.01 19.29 14.48
CA ARG A 197 0.29 18.67 15.78
C ARG A 197 1.79 18.44 15.99
N VAL A 198 2.50 17.88 15.00
CA VAL A 198 3.96 17.72 15.04
C VAL A 198 4.63 19.09 15.17
N SER A 199 4.17 20.07 14.37
CA SER A 199 4.68 21.44 14.41
C SER A 199 4.47 22.12 15.78
N ALA A 200 3.37 21.82 16.47
CA ALA A 200 3.08 22.37 17.80
C ALA A 200 4.04 21.81 18.85
N VAL A 201 4.25 20.49 18.88
CA VAL A 201 5.22 19.85 19.77
C VAL A 201 6.63 20.34 19.47
N ALA A 202 6.98 20.49 18.18
CA ALA A 202 8.28 21.00 17.79
C ALA A 202 8.55 22.41 18.35
N LYS A 203 7.55 23.30 18.27
CA LYS A 203 7.65 24.68 18.80
C LYS A 203 7.71 24.74 20.33
N ARG A 204 7.06 23.79 21.02
CA ARG A 204 7.00 23.78 22.49
C ARG A 204 8.26 23.22 23.12
N HIS A 205 8.83 22.18 22.53
CA HIS A 205 9.90 21.39 23.16
C HIS A 205 11.30 21.59 22.57
N LEU A 206 11.43 22.13 21.35
CA LEU A 206 12.75 22.42 20.77
C LEU A 206 13.15 23.89 21.01
N ARG A 207 14.44 24.11 21.25
CA ARG A 207 15.07 25.41 21.51
C ARG A 207 16.00 25.81 20.37
N ASP A 208 15.61 26.85 19.63
CA ASP A 208 16.35 27.32 18.44
C ASP A 208 16.90 26.16 17.56
N PRO A 209 16.02 25.27 17.08
CA PRO A 209 16.47 24.05 16.44
C PRO A 209 17.04 24.32 15.05
N ILE A 210 18.11 23.61 14.73
CA ILE A 210 18.60 23.52 13.35
C ILE A 210 17.54 22.78 12.54
N ARG A 211 17.07 23.42 11.46
CA ARG A 211 16.05 22.85 10.57
C ARG A 211 16.73 22.31 9.32
N ILE A 212 16.61 21.00 9.13
CA ILE A 212 17.12 20.32 7.95
C ILE A 212 15.92 19.81 7.18
N HIS A 213 15.86 20.14 5.89
CA HIS A 213 14.82 19.66 5.00
C HIS A 213 15.48 18.98 3.80
N ILE A 214 15.53 17.65 3.84
CA ILE A 214 16.00 16.86 2.72
C ILE A 214 14.79 16.64 1.82
N LYS A 215 14.77 17.35 0.70
CA LYS A 215 13.77 17.10 -0.34
C LYS A 215 13.89 15.64 -0.76
N ALA A 216 12.74 14.95 -0.88
CA ALA A 216 12.71 13.70 -1.63
C ALA A 216 13.36 13.98 -2.99
N MET A 217 14.32 13.14 -3.42
CA MET A 217 14.93 13.29 -4.74
C MET A 217 13.80 13.40 -5.76
N HIS A 218 13.63 14.59 -6.33
CA HIS A 218 12.97 14.70 -7.61
C HIS A 218 13.94 14.06 -8.59
N LEU A 219 13.50 13.02 -9.29
CA LEU A 219 14.20 12.52 -10.46
C LEU A 219 14.54 13.73 -11.32
N ALA A 220 15.81 13.88 -11.68
CA ALA A 220 16.17 14.84 -12.71
C ALA A 220 15.32 14.53 -13.95
N ALA A 221 14.91 15.56 -14.70
CA ALA A 221 14.12 15.37 -15.90
C ALA A 221 14.87 14.44 -16.88
N GLY A 222 14.44 13.17 -16.97
CA GLY A 222 15.09 12.14 -17.78
C GLY A 222 15.49 10.86 -17.04
N GLU A 223 15.47 10.83 -15.71
CA GLU A 223 15.71 9.60 -14.94
C GLU A 223 14.40 8.84 -14.68
N SER A 224 14.42 7.52 -14.89
CA SER A 224 13.30 6.63 -14.58
C SER A 224 13.08 6.53 -13.06
N PRO A 225 11.83 6.56 -12.58
CA PRO A 225 11.58 6.37 -11.16
C PRO A 225 12.16 5.04 -10.66
N LEU A 226 12.88 5.07 -9.53
CA LEU A 226 13.28 3.86 -8.80
C LEU A 226 12.07 2.98 -8.45
N VAL A 227 10.86 3.56 -8.41
CA VAL A 227 9.60 2.83 -8.18
C VAL A 227 8.63 3.07 -9.33
N GLN A 228 8.36 2.03 -10.13
CA GLN A 228 7.33 2.06 -11.17
C GLN A 228 5.94 2.01 -10.53
N GLN A 229 5.07 2.97 -10.84
CA GLN A 229 3.75 3.09 -10.21
C GLN A 229 2.63 2.77 -11.19
N ARG A 230 1.86 1.73 -10.89
CA ARG A 230 0.74 1.24 -11.70
C ARG A 230 -0.56 1.23 -10.89
N ALA A 231 -1.68 1.50 -11.54
CA ALA A 231 -3.00 1.37 -10.96
C ALA A 231 -3.94 0.57 -11.86
N TYR A 232 -4.81 -0.22 -11.24
CA TYR A 232 -5.83 -1.00 -11.92
C TYR A 232 -7.20 -0.60 -11.36
N ILE A 233 -8.13 -0.25 -12.25
CA ILE A 233 -9.49 0.12 -11.87
C ILE A 233 -10.33 -1.15 -11.84
N VAL A 234 -10.69 -1.60 -10.63
CA VAL A 234 -11.32 -2.89 -10.40
C VAL A 234 -12.53 -2.75 -9.47
N PRO A 235 -13.73 -3.26 -9.85
CA PRO A 235 -14.85 -3.32 -8.92
C PRO A 235 -14.53 -4.21 -7.71
N ARG A 236 -15.04 -3.83 -6.52
CA ARG A 236 -14.73 -4.49 -5.24
C ARG A 236 -14.81 -6.01 -5.27
N ALA A 237 -15.85 -6.56 -5.92
CA ALA A 237 -16.09 -8.01 -6.00
C ALA A 237 -14.98 -8.77 -6.75
N TYR A 238 -14.25 -8.10 -7.64
CA TYR A 238 -13.21 -8.72 -8.48
C TYR A 238 -11.78 -8.38 -8.02
N LYS A 239 -11.60 -7.59 -6.95
CA LYS A 239 -10.26 -7.17 -6.51
C LYS A 239 -9.33 -8.34 -6.15
N ALA A 240 -9.84 -9.35 -5.44
CA ALA A 240 -9.03 -10.52 -5.07
C ALA A 240 -8.60 -11.33 -6.30
N ALA A 241 -9.52 -11.52 -7.25
CA ALA A 241 -9.22 -12.18 -8.52
C ALA A 241 -8.21 -11.38 -9.35
N ALA A 242 -8.43 -10.08 -9.52
CA ALA A 242 -7.52 -9.19 -10.22
C ALA A 242 -6.12 -9.20 -9.59
N LEU A 243 -6.04 -9.17 -8.26
CA LEU A 243 -4.76 -9.24 -7.55
C LEU A 243 -4.01 -10.52 -7.91
N GLY A 244 -4.66 -11.68 -7.86
CA GLY A 244 -4.02 -12.94 -8.27
C GLY A 244 -3.47 -12.87 -9.69
N ARG A 245 -4.28 -12.41 -10.66
CA ARG A 245 -3.81 -12.29 -12.06
C ARG A 245 -2.62 -11.34 -12.22
N ILE A 246 -2.63 -10.24 -11.49
CA ILE A 246 -1.53 -9.28 -11.52
C ILE A 246 -0.27 -9.92 -10.92
N LEU A 247 -0.40 -10.63 -9.78
CA LEU A 247 0.74 -11.32 -9.15
C LEU A 247 1.30 -12.44 -10.03
N ASP A 248 0.47 -13.18 -10.75
CA ASP A 248 0.91 -14.20 -11.72
C ASP A 248 1.76 -13.60 -12.84
N VAL A 249 1.33 -12.45 -13.39
CA VAL A 249 2.07 -11.78 -14.48
C VAL A 249 3.35 -11.13 -13.98
N GLU A 250 3.28 -10.41 -12.87
CA GLU A 250 4.42 -9.67 -12.29
C GLU A 250 5.46 -10.61 -11.66
N SER A 251 5.03 -11.78 -11.16
CA SER A 251 5.87 -12.80 -10.53
C SER A 251 6.84 -12.22 -9.48
N PRO A 252 6.34 -11.56 -8.41
CA PRO A 252 7.18 -10.89 -7.43
C PRO A 252 8.05 -11.87 -6.64
N THR A 253 9.31 -11.50 -6.36
CA THR A 253 10.18 -12.28 -5.45
C THR A 253 9.71 -12.21 -4.01
N ALA A 254 9.27 -11.02 -3.59
CA ALA A 254 8.54 -10.77 -2.36
C ALA A 254 7.68 -9.52 -2.52
N ALA A 255 6.46 -9.57 -1.96
CA ALA A 255 5.49 -8.50 -2.03
C ALA A 255 4.81 -8.24 -0.68
N ILE A 256 4.47 -6.98 -0.43
CA ILE A 256 3.58 -6.58 0.67
C ILE A 256 2.26 -6.03 0.12
N VAL A 257 1.15 -6.51 0.65
CA VAL A 257 -0.21 -6.12 0.26
C VAL A 257 -0.87 -5.36 1.40
N PHE A 258 -1.15 -4.07 1.20
CA PHE A 258 -1.79 -3.20 2.17
C PHE A 258 -3.31 -3.23 2.04
N CYS A 259 -3.97 -3.68 3.09
CA CYS A 259 -5.42 -3.72 3.24
C CYS A 259 -5.89 -2.70 4.29
N ARG A 260 -7.16 -2.29 4.20
CA ARG A 260 -7.70 -1.26 5.10
C ARG A 260 -8.07 -1.81 6.48
N THR A 261 -8.58 -3.05 6.54
CA THR A 261 -9.14 -3.62 7.78
C THR A 261 -8.52 -4.97 8.12
N ARG A 262 -8.61 -5.37 9.40
CA ARG A 262 -8.12 -6.66 9.90
C ARG A 262 -8.82 -7.83 9.21
N THR A 263 -10.15 -7.76 9.12
CA THR A 263 -10.97 -8.77 8.45
C THR A 263 -10.61 -8.93 6.98
N GLU A 264 -10.30 -7.83 6.30
CA GLU A 264 -9.85 -7.87 4.90
C GLU A 264 -8.48 -8.52 4.74
N VAL A 265 -7.55 -8.27 5.67
CA VAL A 265 -6.26 -8.96 5.71
C VAL A 265 -6.47 -10.48 5.84
N ASP A 266 -7.29 -10.92 6.79
CA ASP A 266 -7.53 -12.34 7.02
C ASP A 266 -8.19 -13.02 5.80
N GLN A 267 -9.27 -12.41 5.28
CA GLN A 267 -10.01 -12.93 4.11
C GLN A 267 -9.14 -12.99 2.85
N LEU A 268 -8.35 -11.95 2.60
CA LEU A 268 -7.48 -11.92 1.43
C LEU A 268 -6.34 -12.94 1.57
N THR A 269 -5.77 -13.08 2.77
CA THR A 269 -4.73 -14.08 3.04
C THR A 269 -5.25 -15.50 2.80
N GLU A 270 -6.44 -15.82 3.29
CA GLU A 270 -7.10 -17.12 3.04
C GLU A 270 -7.36 -17.34 1.56
N THR A 271 -7.89 -16.34 0.86
CA THR A 271 -8.17 -16.41 -0.59
C THR A 271 -6.88 -16.64 -1.41
N LEU A 272 -5.80 -15.93 -1.09
CA LEU A 272 -4.52 -16.07 -1.80
C LEU A 272 -3.86 -17.42 -1.50
N ASN A 273 -3.90 -17.89 -0.25
CA ASN A 273 -3.40 -19.23 0.09
C ASN A 273 -4.20 -20.34 -0.62
N GLY A 274 -5.52 -20.19 -0.74
CA GLY A 274 -6.37 -21.10 -1.51
C GLY A 274 -6.03 -21.15 -3.01
N ARG A 275 -5.33 -20.12 -3.51
CA ARG A 275 -4.82 -20.03 -4.90
C ARG A 275 -3.37 -20.46 -5.05
N GLY A 276 -2.77 -21.02 -4.01
CA GLY A 276 -1.40 -21.55 -4.04
C GLY A 276 -0.29 -20.54 -3.68
N TYR A 277 -0.62 -19.27 -3.40
CA TYR A 277 0.37 -18.32 -2.91
C TYR A 277 0.79 -18.64 -1.48
N ARG A 278 2.05 -18.32 -1.13
CA ARG A 278 2.52 -18.36 0.26
C ARG A 278 2.29 -17.02 0.94
N ALA A 279 1.05 -16.79 1.38
CA ALA A 279 0.61 -15.54 1.99
C ALA A 279 0.53 -15.62 3.52
N GLU A 280 1.07 -14.62 4.21
CA GLU A 280 0.98 -14.46 5.67
C GLU A 280 0.26 -13.16 6.04
N ALA A 281 -0.60 -13.22 7.05
CA ALA A 281 -1.35 -12.08 7.58
C ALA A 281 -0.54 -11.32 8.63
N LEU A 282 -0.65 -9.98 8.64
CA LEU A 282 -0.08 -9.12 9.68
C LEU A 282 -0.98 -7.93 10.01
N HIS A 283 -1.70 -7.99 11.12
CA HIS A 283 -2.62 -6.94 11.56
C HIS A 283 -2.65 -6.78 13.08
N GLY A 284 -3.25 -5.70 13.59
CA GLY A 284 -3.28 -5.36 15.03
C GLY A 284 -4.19 -6.24 15.89
N GLY A 285 -4.82 -7.28 15.33
CA GLY A 285 -5.59 -8.27 16.09
C GLY A 285 -4.76 -9.49 16.50
N MET A 286 -3.56 -9.64 15.94
CA MET A 286 -2.66 -10.75 16.24
C MET A 286 -1.99 -10.56 17.59
N ASN A 287 -1.84 -11.66 18.31
CA ASN A 287 -0.99 -11.66 19.49
C ASN A 287 0.49 -11.56 19.06
N GLN A 288 1.34 -11.28 20.04
CA GLN A 288 2.73 -10.99 19.74
C GLN A 288 3.53 -12.20 19.25
N GLU A 289 3.25 -13.39 19.77
CA GLU A 289 3.91 -14.62 19.34
C GLU A 289 3.61 -14.92 17.87
N GLN A 290 2.36 -14.69 17.45
CA GLN A 290 1.95 -14.79 16.05
C GLN A 290 2.70 -13.77 15.19
N ARG A 291 2.78 -12.50 15.62
CA ARG A 291 3.55 -11.46 14.89
C ARG A 291 5.01 -11.85 14.75
N ASP A 292 5.66 -12.30 15.83
CA ASP A 292 7.08 -12.68 15.82
C ASP A 292 7.33 -13.88 14.88
N ARG A 293 6.40 -14.84 14.82
CA ARG A 293 6.45 -15.97 13.87
C ARG A 293 6.33 -15.53 12.42
N VAL A 294 5.36 -14.67 12.10
CA VAL A 294 5.19 -14.10 10.74
C VAL A 294 6.46 -13.36 10.33
N MET A 295 6.96 -12.48 11.19
CA MET A 295 8.16 -11.70 10.91
C MET A 295 9.41 -12.56 10.70
N THR A 296 9.52 -13.68 11.41
CA THR A 296 10.62 -14.63 11.19
C THR A 296 10.54 -15.27 9.80
N ARG A 297 9.34 -15.69 9.37
CA ARG A 297 9.13 -16.30 8.04
C ARG A 297 9.36 -15.34 6.87
N VAL A 298 8.94 -14.09 7.05
CA VAL A 298 9.16 -13.01 6.07
C VAL A 298 10.66 -12.72 5.92
N ARG A 299 11.41 -12.66 7.04
CA ARG A 299 12.87 -12.46 7.01
C ARG A 299 13.65 -13.65 6.45
N SER A 300 13.16 -14.88 6.65
CA SER A 300 13.78 -16.09 6.10
C SER A 300 13.37 -16.40 4.65
N THR A 301 12.80 -15.41 3.94
CA THR A 301 12.33 -15.52 2.54
C THR A 301 11.46 -16.75 2.26
N THR A 302 10.78 -17.26 3.29
CA THR A 302 9.92 -18.46 3.18
C THR A 302 8.49 -18.10 2.79
N THR A 303 8.16 -16.81 2.89
CA THR A 303 6.88 -16.20 2.53
C THR A 303 7.09 -15.27 1.32
N GLU A 304 6.24 -15.41 0.31
CA GLU A 304 6.27 -14.58 -0.90
C GLU A 304 5.40 -13.33 -0.74
N LEU A 305 4.30 -13.43 0.02
CA LEU A 305 3.30 -12.39 0.17
C LEU A 305 3.02 -12.09 1.65
N LEU A 306 3.21 -10.83 2.05
CA LEU A 306 2.80 -10.33 3.35
C LEU A 306 1.55 -9.46 3.19
N VAL A 307 0.40 -9.90 3.69
CA VAL A 307 -0.85 -9.11 3.67
C VAL A 307 -1.00 -8.40 5.01
N ALA A 308 -1.09 -7.06 5.00
CA ALA A 308 -1.00 -6.28 6.23
C ALA A 308 -1.91 -5.04 6.25
N THR A 309 -2.27 -4.60 7.45
CA THR A 309 -2.82 -3.24 7.65
C THR A 309 -1.69 -2.22 7.82
N ASP A 310 -1.92 -0.94 7.48
CA ASP A 310 -0.92 0.14 7.64
C ASP A 310 -0.24 0.11 9.01
N VAL A 311 -1.03 0.13 10.08
CA VAL A 311 -0.54 0.16 11.46
C VAL A 311 0.40 -1.01 11.77
N ALA A 312 0.05 -2.19 11.25
CA ALA A 312 0.80 -3.40 11.53
C ALA A 312 2.07 -3.54 10.69
N ALA A 313 2.14 -2.82 9.57
CA ALA A 313 3.28 -2.82 8.65
C ALA A 313 4.20 -1.59 8.78
N ARG A 314 3.90 -0.68 9.71
CA ARG A 314 4.78 0.43 10.09
C ARG A 314 6.03 -0.07 10.80
N GLY A 315 7.18 0.54 10.49
CA GLY A 315 8.47 0.08 10.99
C GLY A 315 8.90 -1.30 10.51
N LEU A 316 8.24 -1.89 9.50
CA LEU A 316 8.75 -3.10 8.87
C LEU A 316 9.92 -2.77 7.95
N ASP A 317 11.07 -3.34 8.26
CA ASP A 317 12.25 -3.30 7.40
C ASP A 317 12.39 -4.68 6.76
N ILE A 318 12.03 -4.73 5.48
CA ILE A 318 12.10 -5.94 4.65
C ILE A 318 12.90 -5.53 3.43
N ASP A 319 14.21 -5.79 3.46
CA ASP A 319 15.18 -5.29 2.48
C ASP A 319 14.98 -5.85 1.06
N HIS A 320 14.21 -6.93 0.93
CA HIS A 320 14.03 -7.71 -0.30
C HIS A 320 12.64 -7.58 -0.93
N LEU A 321 11.85 -6.57 -0.59
CA LEU A 321 10.58 -6.33 -1.29
C LEU A 321 10.83 -5.86 -2.72
N SER A 322 10.27 -6.61 -3.66
CA SER A 322 10.21 -6.22 -5.08
C SER A 322 8.95 -5.43 -5.41
N HIS A 323 7.86 -5.74 -4.71
CA HIS A 323 6.54 -5.20 -5.00
C HIS A 323 5.82 -4.70 -3.74
N VAL A 324 5.12 -3.59 -3.89
CA VAL A 324 4.12 -3.10 -2.94
C VAL A 324 2.79 -3.06 -3.64
N VAL A 325 1.76 -3.63 -3.01
CA VAL A 325 0.39 -3.61 -3.51
C VAL A 325 -0.49 -2.84 -2.54
N ASN A 326 -1.12 -1.77 -3.00
CA ASN A 326 -2.23 -1.12 -2.32
C ASN A 326 -3.53 -1.83 -2.74
N TYR A 327 -4.04 -2.75 -1.92
CA TYR A 327 -5.31 -3.42 -2.22
C TYR A 327 -6.49 -2.44 -2.18
N ASP A 328 -6.38 -1.45 -1.30
CA ASP A 328 -7.27 -0.29 -1.23
C ASP A 328 -6.45 1.00 -1.38
N VAL A 329 -7.02 1.98 -2.09
CA VAL A 329 -6.41 3.30 -2.24
C VAL A 329 -6.31 3.97 -0.86
N PRO A 330 -5.10 4.40 -0.44
CA PRO A 330 -4.95 5.13 0.81
C PRO A 330 -5.72 6.45 0.76
N SER A 331 -6.37 6.81 1.87
CA SER A 331 -7.15 8.04 1.97
C SER A 331 -6.30 9.31 2.00
N ALA A 332 -5.03 9.19 2.42
CA ALA A 332 -4.08 10.28 2.50
C ALA A 332 -2.86 10.03 1.57
N PRO A 333 -2.39 11.05 0.84
CA PRO A 333 -1.20 10.97 0.00
C PRO A 333 0.07 10.59 0.77
N ASP A 334 0.23 11.07 2.00
CA ASP A 334 1.41 10.77 2.82
C ASP A 334 1.49 9.26 3.11
N SER A 335 0.35 8.63 3.41
CA SER A 335 0.26 7.18 3.57
C SER A 335 0.65 6.44 2.28
N TYR A 336 0.28 6.96 1.11
CA TYR A 336 0.70 6.38 -0.17
C TYR A 336 2.22 6.38 -0.31
N VAL A 337 2.86 7.53 -0.08
CA VAL A 337 4.32 7.68 -0.15
C VAL A 337 5.01 6.73 0.83
N HIS A 338 4.49 6.60 2.06
CA HIS A 338 5.05 5.69 3.07
C HIS A 338 4.92 4.22 2.69
N ARG A 339 3.82 3.82 2.03
CA ARG A 339 3.63 2.45 1.55
C ARG A 339 4.57 2.13 0.40
N ILE A 340 4.65 2.99 -0.62
CA ILE A 340 5.50 2.71 -1.79
C ILE A 340 7.00 2.85 -1.45
N GLY A 341 7.36 3.64 -0.44
CA GLY A 341 8.72 3.72 0.11
C GLY A 341 9.22 2.44 0.81
N ARG A 342 8.45 1.35 0.78
CA ARG A 342 8.88 0.01 1.20
C ARG A 342 9.69 -0.72 0.11
N VAL A 343 9.56 -0.29 -1.14
CA VAL A 343 10.37 -0.76 -2.28
C VAL A 343 11.27 0.37 -2.79
N GLY A 344 12.14 0.09 -3.74
CA GLY A 344 13.01 1.15 -4.30
C GLY A 344 14.15 1.58 -3.39
N ARG A 345 14.52 0.76 -2.39
CA ARG A 345 15.55 1.07 -1.38
C ARG A 345 16.95 0.68 -1.87
N ALA A 346 17.97 1.39 -1.40
CA ALA A 346 19.39 1.13 -1.70
C ALA A 346 19.70 1.05 -3.21
N GLY A 347 19.04 1.88 -4.03
CA GLY A 347 19.26 1.95 -5.48
C GLY A 347 18.61 0.81 -6.29
N ARG A 348 17.86 -0.10 -5.67
CA ARG A 348 17.12 -1.15 -6.37
C ARG A 348 15.85 -0.59 -7.02
N GLU A 349 15.43 -1.17 -8.13
CA GLU A 349 14.12 -0.90 -8.70
C GLU A 349 13.01 -1.60 -7.89
N GLY A 350 11.80 -1.04 -7.93
CA GLY A 350 10.61 -1.63 -7.32
C GLY A 350 9.34 -1.29 -8.08
N VAL A 351 8.28 -2.04 -7.81
CA VAL A 351 6.97 -1.80 -8.44
C VAL A 351 5.91 -1.55 -7.35
N ALA A 352 5.14 -0.48 -7.53
CA ALA A 352 4.02 -0.11 -6.67
C ALA A 352 2.72 -0.24 -7.47
N ILE A 353 1.88 -1.18 -7.06
CA ILE A 353 0.61 -1.52 -7.69
C ILE A 353 -0.52 -1.00 -6.82
N THR A 354 -1.54 -0.39 -7.41
CA THR A 354 -2.70 0.13 -6.67
C THR A 354 -4.01 -0.33 -7.28
N LEU A 355 -4.82 -1.07 -6.52
CA LEU A 355 -6.17 -1.45 -6.92
C LEU A 355 -7.16 -0.39 -6.44
N ALA A 356 -7.82 0.26 -7.39
CA ALA A 356 -8.78 1.31 -7.11
C ALA A 356 -10.18 0.94 -7.60
N GLU A 357 -11.19 1.16 -6.76
CA GLU A 357 -12.56 1.10 -7.23
C GLU A 357 -12.87 2.30 -8.14
N PRO A 358 -13.86 2.22 -9.05
CA PRO A 358 -14.23 3.35 -9.93
C PRO A 358 -14.53 4.65 -9.17
N ARG A 359 -15.08 4.54 -7.95
CA ARG A 359 -15.36 5.68 -7.06
C ARG A 359 -14.10 6.30 -6.44
N GLU A 360 -13.01 5.54 -6.33
CA GLU A 360 -11.74 5.96 -5.72
C GLU A 360 -10.83 6.68 -6.74
N HIS A 361 -11.24 6.83 -8.00
CA HIS A 361 -10.43 7.50 -9.04
C HIS A 361 -10.01 8.94 -8.67
N ARG A 362 -10.88 9.68 -7.96
CA ARG A 362 -10.54 11.03 -7.45
C ARG A 362 -9.44 11.01 -6.39
N LEU A 363 -9.33 9.94 -5.60
CA LEU A 363 -8.27 9.79 -4.60
C LEU A 363 -6.92 9.60 -5.29
N LEU A 364 -6.86 8.77 -6.34
CA LEU A 364 -5.66 8.60 -7.16
C LEU A 364 -5.18 9.93 -7.76
N GLN A 365 -6.08 10.71 -8.37
CA GLN A 365 -5.74 12.02 -8.92
C GLN A 365 -5.22 13.00 -7.85
N ASN A 366 -5.71 12.89 -6.62
CA ASN A 366 -5.22 13.72 -5.51
C ASN A 366 -3.79 13.32 -5.11
N ILE A 367 -3.51 12.01 -5.06
CA ILE A 367 -2.19 11.47 -4.79
C ILE A 367 -1.21 11.93 -5.87
N GLU A 368 -1.54 11.79 -7.16
CA GLU A 368 -0.68 12.24 -8.27
C GLU A 368 -0.34 13.74 -8.18
N ARG A 369 -1.34 14.57 -7.86
CA ARG A 369 -1.15 16.03 -7.74
C ARG A 369 -0.20 16.42 -6.62
N ILE A 370 -0.27 15.71 -5.49
CA ILE A 370 0.52 16.04 -4.29
C ILE A 370 1.92 15.46 -4.37
N THR A 371 2.05 14.24 -4.91
CA THR A 371 3.34 13.58 -5.12
C THR A 371 4.08 14.13 -6.34
N ASN A 372 3.38 14.79 -7.25
CA ASN A 372 3.87 15.22 -8.56
C ASN A 372 4.46 14.06 -9.38
N GLN A 373 3.91 12.86 -9.19
CA GLN A 373 4.28 11.63 -9.88
C GLN A 373 3.04 11.07 -10.58
N ARG A 374 3.21 10.57 -11.81
CA ARG A 374 2.13 9.96 -12.57
C ARG A 374 1.99 8.49 -12.22
N ILE A 375 0.77 8.02 -12.07
CA ILE A 375 0.43 6.62 -11.84
C ILE A 375 -0.18 6.08 -13.14
N SER A 376 0.46 5.12 -13.80
CA SER A 376 -0.07 4.55 -15.05
C SER A 376 -1.31 3.71 -14.75
N ILE A 377 -2.44 4.04 -15.38
CA ILE A 377 -3.64 3.19 -15.29
C ILE A 377 -3.52 2.09 -16.34
N GLU A 378 -3.49 0.85 -15.88
CA GLU A 378 -3.35 -0.34 -16.69
C GLU A 378 -4.60 -1.22 -16.65
N LYS A 379 -4.68 -2.13 -17.61
CA LYS A 379 -5.76 -3.11 -17.68
C LYS A 379 -5.38 -4.34 -16.88
N VAL A 380 -6.34 -4.87 -16.13
CA VAL A 380 -6.15 -6.14 -15.44
C VAL A 380 -5.85 -7.23 -16.47
N PRO A 381 -4.82 -8.07 -16.27
CA PRO A 381 -4.53 -9.17 -17.17
C PRO A 381 -5.74 -10.07 -17.42
N THR A 382 -5.96 -10.40 -18.68
CA THR A 382 -7.01 -11.32 -19.10
C THR A 382 -6.56 -12.77 -18.90
N VAL A 383 -7.51 -13.70 -18.98
CA VAL A 383 -7.21 -15.14 -18.92
C VAL A 383 -6.25 -15.55 -20.05
N ALA A 384 -6.40 -14.96 -21.23
CA ALA A 384 -5.50 -15.17 -22.36
C ALA A 384 -4.06 -14.71 -22.05
N ASP A 385 -3.91 -13.57 -21.36
CA ASP A 385 -2.59 -13.06 -20.96
C ASP A 385 -1.91 -14.00 -19.96
N LEU A 386 -2.67 -14.55 -19.00
CA LEU A 386 -2.16 -15.55 -18.06
C LEU A 386 -1.71 -16.83 -18.77
N HIS A 387 -2.52 -17.35 -19.70
CA HIS A 387 -2.15 -18.53 -20.48
C HIS A 387 -0.89 -18.27 -21.31
N ALA A 388 -0.78 -17.11 -21.96
CA ALA A 388 0.41 -16.73 -22.71
C ALA A 388 1.65 -16.67 -21.81
N ARG A 389 1.54 -16.06 -20.63
CA ARG A 389 2.64 -15.96 -19.67
C ARG A 389 3.06 -17.33 -19.12
N ARG A 390 2.11 -18.19 -18.76
CA ARG A 390 2.41 -19.56 -18.31
C ARG A 390 3.07 -20.40 -19.41
N MET A 391 2.63 -20.24 -20.66
CA MET A 391 3.26 -20.90 -21.81
C MET A 391 4.71 -20.44 -22.00
N GLU A 392 4.97 -19.14 -21.82
CA GLU A 392 6.32 -18.57 -21.88
C GLU A 392 7.23 -19.14 -20.78
N LEU A 393 6.75 -19.18 -19.53
CA LEU A 393 7.48 -19.79 -18.40
C LEU A 393 7.75 -21.27 -18.65
N THR A 394 6.74 -22.04 -19.08
CA THR A 394 6.88 -23.46 -19.41
C THR A 394 7.97 -23.67 -20.47
N ARG A 395 7.99 -22.83 -21.51
CA ARG A 395 9.03 -22.86 -22.55
C ARG A 395 10.42 -22.57 -21.98
N ALA A 396 10.54 -21.60 -21.08
CA ALA A 396 11.81 -21.27 -20.43
C ALA A 396 12.32 -22.43 -19.56
N THR A 397 11.46 -23.01 -18.71
CA THR A 397 11.80 -24.15 -17.85
C THR A 397 12.19 -25.38 -18.68
N LEU A 398 11.45 -25.68 -19.75
CA LEU A 398 11.81 -26.76 -20.67
C LEU A 398 13.18 -26.54 -21.31
N ARG A 399 13.46 -25.31 -21.74
CA ARG A 399 14.77 -24.95 -22.32
C ARG A 399 15.89 -25.14 -21.30
N GLU A 400 15.71 -24.69 -20.08
CA GLU A 400 16.70 -24.81 -19.02
C GLU A 400 16.95 -26.29 -18.65
N SER A 401 15.88 -27.09 -18.52
CA SER A 401 15.98 -28.54 -18.29
C SER A 401 16.74 -29.27 -19.40
N ILE A 402 16.48 -28.91 -20.66
CA ILE A 402 17.21 -29.46 -21.82
C ILE A 402 18.71 -29.10 -21.76
N ILE A 403 19.05 -27.87 -21.38
CA ILE A 403 20.45 -27.42 -21.24
C ILE A 403 21.14 -28.09 -20.05
N GLY A 404 20.41 -28.26 -18.94
CA GLY A 404 20.92 -28.84 -17.68
C GLY A 404 21.25 -30.34 -17.78
N GLY A 405 20.68 -31.07 -18.74
CA GLY A 405 20.92 -32.49 -18.93
C GLY A 405 20.10 -33.39 -18.00
N ASP A 406 20.53 -34.64 -17.79
CA ASP A 406 19.82 -35.68 -17.00
C ASP A 406 18.45 -36.12 -17.56
N LEU A 407 18.26 -36.02 -18.87
CA LEU A 407 17.05 -36.50 -19.55
C LEU A 407 17.11 -37.99 -19.94
N GLU A 408 18.30 -38.58 -19.91
CA GLU A 408 18.57 -39.94 -20.42
C GLU A 408 17.74 -41.01 -19.69
N ARG A 409 17.49 -40.82 -18.38
CA ARG A 409 16.64 -41.72 -17.58
C ARG A 409 15.18 -41.77 -18.04
N TYR A 410 14.72 -40.75 -18.76
CA TYR A 410 13.36 -40.67 -19.30
C TYR A 410 13.27 -41.18 -20.75
N ARG A 411 14.41 -41.44 -21.39
CA ARG A 411 14.47 -41.89 -22.79
C ARG A 411 13.62 -43.12 -23.05
N ALA A 412 13.73 -44.14 -22.21
CA ALA A 412 13.01 -45.40 -22.37
C ALA A 412 11.48 -45.20 -22.40
N ILE A 413 10.96 -44.22 -21.66
CA ILE A 413 9.53 -43.90 -21.63
C ILE A 413 9.12 -43.23 -22.95
N VAL A 414 9.91 -42.26 -23.41
CA VAL A 414 9.60 -41.54 -24.66
C VAL A 414 9.74 -42.47 -25.87
N GLU A 415 10.76 -43.33 -25.91
CA GLU A 415 10.96 -44.31 -26.98
C GLU A 415 9.79 -45.30 -27.06
N SER A 416 9.38 -45.87 -25.92
CA SER A 416 8.21 -46.76 -25.87
C SER A 416 6.92 -46.07 -26.33
N LEU A 417 6.73 -44.78 -26.03
CA LEU A 417 5.55 -44.04 -26.50
C LEU A 417 5.67 -43.64 -27.97
N SER A 418 6.89 -43.47 -28.48
CA SER A 418 7.13 -43.12 -29.89
C SER A 418 6.87 -44.25 -30.88
N ASP A 419 6.82 -45.49 -30.39
CA ASP A 419 6.39 -46.65 -31.18
C ASP A 419 4.88 -46.58 -31.50
N GLU A 420 4.09 -45.91 -30.64
CA GLU A 420 2.62 -45.82 -30.74
C GLU A 420 2.13 -44.44 -31.20
N PHE A 421 2.84 -43.37 -30.85
CA PHE A 421 2.44 -41.98 -31.08
C PHE A 421 3.56 -41.14 -31.66
N ASP A 422 3.20 -40.05 -32.36
CA ASP A 422 4.20 -39.12 -32.86
C ASP A 422 4.90 -38.37 -31.70
N LEU A 423 6.19 -38.07 -31.84
CA LEU A 423 6.99 -37.38 -30.82
C LEU A 423 6.40 -36.02 -30.43
N VAL A 424 5.76 -35.31 -31.37
CA VAL A 424 5.08 -34.04 -31.06
C VAL A 424 3.84 -34.30 -30.20
N GLN A 425 3.09 -35.37 -30.44
CA GLN A 425 1.94 -35.73 -29.60
C GLN A 425 2.36 -36.09 -28.18
N VAL A 426 3.45 -36.84 -28.03
CA VAL A 426 4.02 -37.16 -26.71
C VAL A 426 4.47 -35.89 -26.00
N ALA A 427 5.16 -34.98 -26.69
CA ALA A 427 5.58 -33.70 -26.13
C ALA A 427 4.38 -32.81 -25.74
N LEU A 428 3.33 -32.75 -26.56
CA LEU A 428 2.11 -32.01 -26.26
C LEU A 428 1.40 -32.57 -25.02
N ALA A 429 1.32 -33.89 -24.88
CA ALA A 429 0.75 -34.54 -23.70
C ALA A 429 1.57 -34.25 -22.43
N ALA A 430 2.90 -34.27 -22.52
CA ALA A 430 3.78 -33.92 -21.42
C ALA A 430 3.61 -32.46 -20.98
N ILE A 431 3.54 -31.53 -21.94
CA ILE A 431 3.28 -30.09 -21.66
C ILE A 431 1.91 -29.92 -21.01
N LYS A 432 0.88 -30.62 -21.51
CA LYS A 432 -0.46 -30.59 -20.92
C LYS A 432 -0.46 -31.06 -19.47
N LEU A 433 0.17 -32.19 -19.18
CA LEU A 433 0.25 -32.74 -17.82
C LEU A 433 1.04 -31.82 -16.87
N ALA A 434 2.15 -31.24 -17.35
CA ALA A 434 2.92 -30.27 -16.58
C ALA A 434 2.07 -29.01 -16.26
N HIS A 435 1.23 -28.58 -17.19
CA HIS A 435 0.36 -27.42 -17.02
C HIS A 435 -0.83 -27.69 -16.09
N GLU A 436 -1.39 -28.90 -16.11
CA GLU A 436 -2.49 -29.31 -15.23
C GLU A 436 -2.02 -29.57 -13.80
N ALA A 437 -0.76 -29.97 -13.60
CA ALA A 437 -0.18 -30.22 -12.28
C ALA A 437 0.00 -28.95 -11.43
N ASP A 438 0.17 -27.78 -12.06
CA ASP A 438 0.36 -26.49 -11.38
C ASP A 438 -0.94 -25.89 -10.80
N GLY A 439 -2.04 -26.65 -10.78
CA GLY A 439 -3.23 -26.30 -9.98
C GLY A 439 -3.97 -25.07 -10.50
N ALA A 440 -4.20 -24.99 -11.81
CA ALA A 440 -5.06 -23.94 -12.38
C ALA A 440 -6.47 -24.01 -11.77
N VAL A 441 -6.72 -23.14 -10.79
CA VAL A 441 -8.01 -23.00 -10.11
C VAL A 441 -9.06 -22.61 -11.16
N GLU A 442 -10.16 -23.36 -11.25
CA GLU A 442 -11.28 -23.11 -12.17
C GLU A 442 -11.93 -21.71 -11.99
N GLU A 443 -11.67 -21.02 -10.88
CA GLU A 443 -12.20 -19.68 -10.58
C GLU A 443 -11.67 -18.57 -11.50
N ASP A 444 -10.53 -18.77 -12.16
CA ASP A 444 -9.93 -17.71 -13.01
C ASP A 444 -10.59 -17.58 -14.38
N GLN A 445 -11.62 -18.36 -14.71
CA GLN A 445 -12.29 -18.33 -16.02
C GLN A 445 -13.26 -17.15 -16.20
N ASN A 446 -13.67 -16.48 -15.12
CA ASN A 446 -14.61 -15.37 -15.20
C ASN A 446 -13.93 -14.09 -15.70
N GLU A 447 -14.45 -13.46 -16.76
CA GLU A 447 -13.94 -12.17 -17.22
C GLU A 447 -14.18 -11.07 -16.17
N ILE A 448 -13.14 -10.28 -15.90
CA ILE A 448 -13.23 -9.11 -15.02
C ILE A 448 -13.66 -7.93 -15.89
N PRO A 449 -14.77 -7.23 -15.58
CA PRO A 449 -15.23 -6.11 -16.40
C PRO A 449 -14.18 -4.99 -16.48
N ASP A 450 -13.94 -4.46 -17.68
CA ASP A 450 -13.13 -3.26 -17.87
C ASP A 450 -13.88 -2.05 -17.29
N ALA A 451 -13.43 -1.60 -16.12
CA ALA A 451 -14.05 -0.51 -15.37
C ALA A 451 -13.28 0.81 -15.52
N ALA A 452 -12.34 0.90 -16.47
CA ALA A 452 -11.56 2.12 -16.69
C ALA A 452 -12.48 3.34 -16.92
N PRO A 453 -12.21 4.49 -16.28
CA PRO A 453 -12.95 5.72 -16.53
C PRO A 453 -12.84 6.09 -18.01
N ARG A 454 -13.98 6.29 -18.67
CA ARG A 454 -13.98 6.93 -20.00
C ARG A 454 -13.40 8.33 -19.85
N PRO A 455 -12.46 8.76 -20.71
CA PRO A 455 -11.86 10.08 -20.60
C PRO A 455 -12.96 11.15 -20.60
N SER A 456 -12.97 11.97 -19.55
CA SER A 456 -13.79 13.18 -19.48
C SER A 456 -13.43 14.05 -20.68
N ARG A 457 -14.42 14.43 -21.47
CA ARG A 457 -14.23 15.42 -22.53
C ARG A 457 -13.71 16.71 -21.89
N ASP A 458 -12.57 17.13 -22.39
CA ASP A 458 -11.74 18.27 -22.00
C ASP A 458 -12.56 19.52 -21.63
N ASP A 459 -12.26 20.11 -20.46
CA ASP A 459 -12.76 21.41 -20.00
C ASP A 459 -12.03 22.52 -20.78
N GLY A 460 -12.48 22.77 -22.01
CA GLY A 460 -12.12 23.96 -22.76
C GLY A 460 -12.73 25.23 -22.12
N PRO A 461 -12.10 26.42 -22.27
CA PRO A 461 -12.55 27.64 -21.61
C PRO A 461 -13.98 28.02 -22.03
N ARG A 462 -14.88 28.11 -21.05
CA ARG A 462 -16.27 28.56 -21.25
C ARG A 462 -16.30 29.99 -21.83
N PRO A 463 -16.90 30.23 -23.01
CA PRO A 463 -17.23 31.58 -23.42
C PRO A 463 -18.36 32.11 -22.52
N ARG A 464 -18.24 33.39 -22.19
CA ARG A 464 -19.17 34.14 -21.34
C ARG A 464 -20.62 34.02 -21.82
N ALA A 465 -21.50 34.03 -20.82
CA ALA A 465 -22.95 33.99 -20.91
C ALA A 465 -23.53 34.78 -22.10
N GLY A 466 -24.07 34.05 -23.06
CA GLY A 466 -24.99 34.53 -24.09
C GLY A 466 -26.30 33.74 -23.96
N ARG A 467 -27.41 34.46 -24.11
CA ARG A 467 -28.81 34.04 -23.97
C ARG A 467 -29.12 32.56 -24.28
N ARG A 468 -29.92 32.01 -23.37
CA ARG A 468 -30.70 30.78 -23.44
C ARG A 468 -31.43 30.68 -24.80
N GLU A 469 -30.91 29.83 -25.68
CA GLU A 469 -31.65 29.29 -26.82
C GLU A 469 -31.68 27.77 -26.70
N GLU A 470 -32.91 27.23 -26.69
CA GLU A 470 -33.23 25.83 -26.62
C GLU A 470 -32.63 25.09 -27.82
N ARG A 471 -31.57 24.30 -27.59
CA ARG A 471 -31.12 23.31 -28.58
C ARG A 471 -32.08 22.13 -28.54
N GLN A 472 -33.04 22.21 -29.47
CA GLN A 472 -33.84 21.12 -30.01
C GLN A 472 -32.99 19.84 -30.13
N GLY A 473 -33.30 18.85 -29.29
CA GLY A 473 -33.01 17.47 -29.60
C GLY A 473 -33.78 17.12 -30.86
N ARG A 474 -33.06 16.68 -31.89
CA ARG A 474 -33.61 16.17 -33.15
C ARG A 474 -34.66 15.10 -32.84
N ALA A 475 -35.93 15.47 -32.97
CA ALA A 475 -37.05 14.55 -32.85
C ALA A 475 -36.94 13.44 -33.91
N PRO A 476 -37.28 12.19 -33.59
CA PRO A 476 -37.68 11.23 -34.61
C PRO A 476 -38.90 11.83 -35.32
N ALA A 477 -38.85 11.91 -36.65
CA ALA A 477 -40.00 12.25 -37.46
C ALA A 477 -41.04 11.12 -37.31
N GLY A 478 -42.00 11.30 -36.40
CA GLY A 478 -43.10 10.38 -36.14
C GLY A 478 -43.73 10.69 -34.78
N GLY A 479 -45.05 10.91 -34.74
CA GLY A 479 -45.76 11.17 -33.49
C GLY A 479 -45.49 10.07 -32.46
N THR A 480 -45.31 10.43 -31.19
CA THR A 480 -45.16 9.47 -30.09
C THR A 480 -46.44 9.43 -29.28
N THR A 481 -46.94 8.24 -28.99
CA THR A 481 -48.10 8.01 -28.13
C THR A 481 -47.65 7.41 -26.80
N ARG A 482 -48.28 7.85 -25.70
CA ARG A 482 -48.06 7.27 -24.37
C ARG A 482 -48.97 6.07 -24.13
N ILE A 483 -48.37 5.00 -23.63
CA ILE A 483 -49.07 3.77 -23.26
C ILE A 483 -49.05 3.64 -21.73
N TYR A 484 -50.24 3.47 -21.16
CA TYR A 484 -50.44 3.12 -19.76
C TYR A 484 -50.31 1.62 -19.56
N ILE A 485 -49.50 1.22 -18.59
CA ILE A 485 -49.30 -0.16 -18.15
C ILE A 485 -49.63 -0.25 -16.66
N GLY A 486 -50.63 -1.06 -16.30
CA GLY A 486 -51.10 -1.27 -14.92
C GLY A 486 -50.14 -2.09 -14.04
N ALA A 487 -48.83 -1.83 -14.15
CA ALA A 487 -47.79 -2.41 -13.32
C ALA A 487 -46.72 -1.34 -13.05
N GLY A 488 -46.37 -1.15 -11.78
CA GLY A 488 -45.43 -0.12 -11.31
C GLY A 488 -44.45 -0.66 -10.26
N ARG A 489 -43.85 0.23 -9.47
CA ARG A 489 -42.81 -0.14 -8.49
C ARG A 489 -43.26 -1.16 -7.45
N SER A 490 -44.54 -1.14 -7.06
CA SER A 490 -45.13 -2.07 -6.07
C SER A 490 -45.06 -3.54 -6.46
N VAL A 491 -44.88 -3.84 -7.75
CA VAL A 491 -44.67 -5.21 -8.27
C VAL A 491 -43.25 -5.41 -8.82
N GLY A 492 -42.31 -4.52 -8.48
CA GLY A 492 -40.88 -4.66 -8.77
C GLY A 492 -40.46 -4.28 -10.19
N ILE A 493 -41.28 -3.51 -10.93
CA ILE A 493 -41.00 -3.12 -12.32
C ILE A 493 -39.82 -2.14 -12.39
N ARG A 494 -38.82 -2.48 -13.21
CA ARG A 494 -37.69 -1.62 -13.57
C ARG A 494 -37.80 -1.18 -15.04
N PRO A 495 -37.14 -0.08 -15.45
CA PRO A 495 -37.19 0.38 -16.85
C PRO A 495 -36.76 -0.70 -17.85
N GLN A 496 -35.77 -1.52 -17.49
CA GLN A 496 -35.28 -2.62 -18.32
C GLN A 496 -36.34 -3.71 -18.54
N ASP A 497 -37.23 -3.95 -17.58
CA ASP A 497 -38.30 -4.94 -17.72
C ASP A 497 -39.35 -4.46 -18.75
N LEU A 498 -39.65 -3.16 -18.77
CA LEU A 498 -40.58 -2.55 -19.74
C LEU A 498 -39.97 -2.47 -21.14
N VAL A 499 -38.70 -2.06 -21.24
CA VAL A 499 -37.95 -2.05 -22.51
C VAL A 499 -37.84 -3.46 -23.07
N GLY A 500 -37.51 -4.45 -22.23
CA GLY A 500 -37.43 -5.86 -22.64
C GLY A 500 -38.76 -6.41 -23.12
N ALA A 501 -39.86 -6.14 -22.39
CA ALA A 501 -41.19 -6.59 -22.79
C ALA A 501 -41.65 -5.94 -24.11
N ILE A 502 -41.40 -4.64 -24.31
CA ILE A 502 -41.80 -3.93 -25.53
C ILE A 502 -40.91 -4.32 -26.72
N ALA A 503 -39.60 -4.42 -26.52
CA ALA A 503 -38.67 -4.73 -27.60
C ALA A 503 -38.78 -6.19 -28.07
N ASN A 504 -38.95 -7.14 -27.14
CA ASN A 504 -39.01 -8.56 -27.48
C ASN A 504 -40.40 -8.99 -27.99
N GLU A 505 -41.49 -8.46 -27.41
CA GLU A 505 -42.85 -8.93 -27.73
C GLU A 505 -43.57 -8.10 -28.80
N ALA A 506 -43.18 -6.83 -28.98
CA ALA A 506 -43.76 -5.92 -29.97
C ALA A 506 -42.79 -5.54 -31.08
N GLY A 507 -41.57 -6.09 -31.09
CA GLY A 507 -40.58 -5.88 -32.16
C GLY A 507 -40.10 -4.43 -32.33
N VAL A 508 -40.34 -3.57 -31.33
CA VAL A 508 -39.93 -2.16 -31.37
C VAL A 508 -38.46 -2.05 -30.97
N ASN A 509 -37.65 -1.35 -31.77
CA ASN A 509 -36.25 -1.15 -31.41
C ASN A 509 -36.15 -0.36 -30.09
N GLY A 510 -35.35 -0.81 -29.13
CA GLY A 510 -35.20 -0.15 -27.83
C GLY A 510 -34.77 1.32 -27.92
N ARG A 511 -34.20 1.77 -29.05
CA ARG A 511 -33.87 3.18 -29.33
C ARG A 511 -35.08 4.05 -29.74
N GLN A 512 -36.20 3.43 -30.10
CA GLN A 512 -37.45 4.09 -30.48
C GLN A 512 -38.42 4.23 -29.30
N ILE A 513 -38.11 3.59 -28.16
CA ILE A 513 -38.85 3.75 -26.92
C ILE A 513 -38.41 5.07 -26.29
N GLY A 514 -39.38 5.97 -26.09
CA GLY A 514 -39.18 7.30 -25.53
C GLY A 514 -39.10 7.29 -24.00
N ALA A 515 -39.62 8.34 -23.37
CA ALA A 515 -39.59 8.44 -21.91
C ALA A 515 -40.38 7.30 -21.24
N ILE A 516 -39.83 6.79 -20.14
CA ILE A 516 -40.46 5.78 -19.29
C ILE A 516 -40.64 6.37 -17.89
N GLU A 517 -41.88 6.51 -17.46
CA GLU A 517 -42.23 6.94 -16.11
C GLU A 517 -42.81 5.76 -15.34
N ILE A 518 -42.23 5.44 -14.18
CA ILE A 518 -42.68 4.32 -13.35
C ILE A 518 -43.20 4.88 -12.02
N ALA A 519 -44.52 4.93 -11.92
CA ALA A 519 -45.24 5.27 -10.70
C ALA A 519 -45.38 4.02 -9.79
N GLU A 520 -46.01 4.20 -8.63
CA GLU A 520 -46.10 3.15 -7.62
C GLU A 520 -46.97 1.96 -8.07
N ARG A 521 -48.09 2.23 -8.76
CA ARG A 521 -49.06 1.22 -9.22
C ARG A 521 -49.14 1.04 -10.74
N PHE A 522 -48.51 1.92 -11.51
CA PHE A 522 -48.56 1.91 -12.98
C PHE A 522 -47.28 2.48 -13.59
N SER A 523 -47.11 2.28 -14.89
CA SER A 523 -46.03 2.88 -15.68
C SER A 523 -46.59 3.50 -16.96
N LEU A 524 -45.94 4.57 -17.43
CA LEU A 524 -46.20 5.23 -18.71
C LEU A 524 -44.96 5.06 -19.59
N VAL A 525 -45.17 4.67 -20.85
CA VAL A 525 -44.10 4.49 -21.82
C VAL A 525 -44.46 5.19 -23.12
N GLU A 526 -43.56 6.02 -23.62
CA GLU A 526 -43.68 6.61 -24.95
C GLU A 526 -43.18 5.65 -26.03
N VAL A 527 -44.01 5.42 -27.04
CA VAL A 527 -43.66 4.62 -28.21
C VAL A 527 -44.09 5.36 -29.48
N PRO A 528 -43.52 5.03 -30.65
CA PRO A 528 -43.98 5.58 -31.92
C PRO A 528 -45.46 5.28 -32.15
N GLU A 529 -46.22 6.25 -32.62
CA GLU A 529 -47.68 6.16 -32.81
C GLU A 529 -48.08 5.04 -33.77
N GLU A 530 -47.26 4.80 -34.80
CA GLU A 530 -47.41 3.68 -35.74
C GLU A 530 -47.29 2.31 -35.06
N SER A 531 -46.56 2.22 -33.94
CA SER A 531 -46.33 0.98 -33.20
C SER A 531 -47.29 0.81 -32.01
N ALA A 532 -48.06 1.85 -31.64
CA ALA A 532 -48.81 1.88 -30.39
C ALA A 532 -49.86 0.76 -30.27
N ASP A 533 -50.65 0.50 -31.31
CA ASP A 533 -51.69 -0.55 -31.26
C ASP A 533 -51.11 -1.95 -31.26
N HIS A 534 -49.96 -2.14 -31.90
CA HIS A 534 -49.25 -3.40 -31.90
C HIS A 534 -48.68 -3.69 -30.51
N VAL A 535 -48.01 -2.72 -29.89
CA VAL A 535 -47.48 -2.82 -28.52
C VAL A 535 -48.59 -3.13 -27.51
N ILE A 536 -49.75 -2.47 -27.60
CA ILE A 536 -50.89 -2.75 -26.69
C ILE A 536 -51.41 -4.18 -26.85
N ARG A 537 -51.47 -4.70 -28.08
CA ARG A 537 -51.96 -6.05 -28.36
C ARG A 537 -50.98 -7.10 -27.83
N SER A 538 -49.68 -6.93 -28.07
CA SER A 538 -48.63 -7.84 -27.61
C SER A 538 -48.54 -7.87 -26.08
N LEU A 539 -48.60 -6.72 -25.43
CA LEU A 539 -48.49 -6.66 -23.97
C LEU A 539 -49.76 -7.13 -23.24
N LYS A 540 -50.94 -7.09 -23.87
CA LYS A 540 -52.17 -7.71 -23.31
C LYS A 540 -52.11 -9.24 -23.27
N GLY A 541 -51.36 -9.86 -24.20
CA GLY A 541 -51.17 -11.30 -24.28
C GLY A 541 -50.11 -11.84 -23.31
N THR A 542 -49.25 -10.96 -22.79
CA THR A 542 -48.01 -11.35 -22.12
C THR A 542 -48.06 -11.06 -20.62
N THR A 543 -47.35 -11.86 -19.83
CA THR A 543 -47.18 -11.62 -18.38
C THR A 543 -45.87 -10.87 -18.13
N ILE A 544 -45.94 -9.73 -17.44
CA ILE A 544 -44.75 -9.02 -16.96
C ILE A 544 -44.60 -9.36 -15.47
N LYS A 545 -43.48 -9.97 -15.08
CA LYS A 545 -43.22 -10.47 -13.70
C LYS A 545 -44.37 -11.34 -13.16
N GLY A 546 -44.91 -12.23 -14.00
CA GLY A 546 -45.94 -13.20 -13.61
C GLY A 546 -47.37 -12.64 -13.47
N LYS A 547 -47.61 -11.36 -13.80
CA LYS A 547 -48.96 -10.75 -13.83
C LYS A 547 -49.30 -10.25 -15.23
N LYS A 548 -50.57 -10.37 -15.64
CA LYS A 548 -51.08 -9.77 -16.87
C LYS A 548 -51.43 -8.30 -16.59
N PRO A 549 -50.66 -7.33 -17.13
CA PRO A 549 -50.93 -5.93 -16.85
C PRO A 549 -52.12 -5.43 -17.69
N THR A 550 -52.87 -4.46 -17.14
CA THR A 550 -53.83 -3.70 -17.94
C THR A 550 -53.08 -2.74 -18.85
N VAL A 551 -53.21 -2.87 -20.16
CA VAL A 551 -52.50 -2.02 -21.13
C VAL A 551 -53.48 -1.25 -22.01
N ARG A 552 -53.32 0.06 -22.10
CA ARG A 552 -54.16 0.96 -22.93
C ARG A 552 -53.40 2.21 -23.35
N ARG A 553 -53.84 2.87 -24.42
CA ARG A 553 -53.37 4.22 -24.74
C ARG A 553 -53.76 5.16 -23.59
N GLU A 554 -52.82 6.02 -23.20
CA GLU A 554 -53.13 7.12 -22.29
C GLU A 554 -53.97 8.14 -23.06
N ARG A 555 -55.18 8.44 -22.57
CA ARG A 555 -55.98 9.55 -23.09
C ARG A 555 -55.59 10.78 -22.28
N PHE A 556 -55.26 11.87 -22.97
CA PHE A 556 -55.09 13.19 -22.36
C PHE A 556 -56.38 13.64 -21.67
#